data_AF-A0A4Y3KXM0-F1
#
_entry.id   AF-A0A4Y3KXM0-F1
#
_cell.length_a   1.000
_cell.length_b   1.000
_cell.length_c   1.000
_cell.angle_alpha   90.00
_cell.angle_beta   90.00
_cell.angle_gamma   90.00
#
_symmetry.space_group_name_H-M   'P 1'
#
loop_
_entity.id
_entity.type
_entity.pdbx_description
1 polymer ?
#
loop_
_entity_poly.entity_id
_entity_poly.type
_entity_poly.pdbx_seq_one_letter_code
_entity_poly.pdbx_strand_id
1 'polypeptide(L)'
;MAEHVPGEVVAALDAPLVVRNPTGRRRCEALVTAEFGRFHAGAYPANRSNPLFDPPRAQTLAERFGWATDPGVVPGAGTSVAIEVYPHPATVLLFGLATVLPYKARRGRDLASRRPAFGALLDHLERVCDEPLRLSASPRWAELRAVVARAARASELERVEDEIDAVLCAYLAWLWGVRDPRMRVLGDGVEGYIVVPGTVVGASGLGGVG
;
A
#
# COMPACT_ATOMS: atom_id res chain seq x y z
N MET A 1 14.01 -16.31 -16.89
CA MET A 1 13.08 -16.17 -15.76
C MET A 1 13.83 -15.44 -14.67
N ALA A 2 13.31 -14.32 -14.17
CA ALA A 2 13.98 -13.59 -13.09
C ALA A 2 14.14 -14.53 -11.88
N GLU A 3 15.36 -14.60 -11.37
CA GLU A 3 15.73 -15.35 -10.18
C GLU A 3 14.96 -14.75 -9.00
N HIS A 4 14.05 -15.53 -8.41
CA HIS A 4 13.37 -15.12 -7.18
C HIS A 4 14.42 -15.12 -6.08
N VAL A 5 14.44 -14.08 -5.26
CA VAL A 5 15.36 -14.01 -4.12
C VAL A 5 15.19 -15.28 -3.30
N PRO A 6 16.24 -16.11 -3.14
CA PRO A 6 16.15 -17.28 -2.29
C PRO A 6 15.89 -16.83 -0.84
N GLY A 7 14.85 -17.38 -0.21
CA GLY A 7 14.50 -17.05 1.17
C GLY A 7 13.00 -16.98 1.41
N GLU A 8 12.64 -16.70 2.66
CA GLU A 8 11.26 -16.45 3.08
C GLU A 8 10.79 -15.10 2.52
N VAL A 9 9.60 -15.08 1.92
CA VAL A 9 9.02 -13.88 1.33
C VAL A 9 7.82 -13.42 2.15
N VAL A 10 7.80 -12.14 2.48
CA VAL A 10 6.57 -11.43 2.86
C VAL A 10 6.23 -10.48 1.72
N ALA A 11 5.09 -10.71 1.08
CA ALA A 11 4.61 -9.86 -0.01
C ALA A 11 3.37 -9.07 0.46
N ALA A 12 3.39 -7.75 0.30
CA ALA A 12 2.20 -6.93 0.43
C ALA A 12 1.76 -6.47 -0.95
N LEU A 13 0.50 -6.67 -1.29
CA LEU A 13 -0.04 -6.48 -2.63
C LEU A 13 -1.17 -5.44 -2.59
N ASP A 14 -1.02 -4.34 -3.33
CA ASP A 14 -2.12 -3.39 -3.61
C ASP A 14 -3.06 -3.96 -4.68
N ALA A 15 -3.63 -5.11 -4.36
CA ALA A 15 -4.58 -5.81 -5.21
C ALA A 15 -5.36 -6.86 -4.39
N PRO A 16 -6.64 -7.10 -4.70
CA PRO A 16 -7.43 -8.09 -4.00
C PRO A 16 -6.81 -9.50 -4.02
N LEU A 17 -6.67 -10.14 -2.85
CA LEU A 17 -6.24 -11.53 -2.72
C LEU A 17 -7.41 -12.50 -2.70
N VAL A 18 -8.47 -12.14 -1.97
CA VAL A 18 -9.66 -12.99 -1.81
C VAL A 18 -10.88 -12.17 -2.20
N VAL A 19 -11.52 -12.60 -3.28
CA VAL A 19 -12.77 -12.04 -3.80
C VAL A 19 -13.74 -13.20 -3.96
N ARG A 20 -14.87 -13.20 -3.25
CA ARG A 20 -15.87 -14.29 -3.34
C ARG A 20 -17.24 -13.81 -3.78
N ASN A 21 -17.55 -12.56 -3.49
CA ASN A 21 -18.83 -11.95 -3.81
C ASN A 21 -19.02 -11.82 -5.34
N PRO A 22 -20.17 -12.26 -5.89
CA PRO A 22 -20.47 -12.08 -7.30
C PRO A 22 -20.54 -10.62 -7.72
N THR A 23 -21.13 -9.78 -6.88
CA THR A 23 -21.34 -8.34 -7.10
C THR A 23 -21.17 -7.56 -5.79
N GLY A 24 -21.27 -6.23 -5.86
CA GLY A 24 -21.21 -5.37 -4.69
C GLY A 24 -19.80 -5.23 -4.10
N ARG A 25 -19.73 -4.88 -2.81
CA ARG A 25 -18.47 -4.66 -2.07
C ARG A 25 -18.21 -5.80 -1.09
N ARG A 26 -16.93 -6.14 -0.87
CA ARG A 26 -16.48 -7.03 0.19
C ARG A 26 -16.65 -6.37 1.56
N ARG A 27 -16.71 -7.19 2.61
CA ARG A 27 -16.80 -6.70 3.99
C ARG A 27 -15.58 -5.85 4.37
N CYS A 28 -14.38 -6.25 3.97
CA CYS A 28 -13.15 -5.49 4.22
C CYS A 28 -13.21 -4.07 3.63
N GLU A 29 -13.72 -3.91 2.40
CA GLU A 29 -13.86 -2.62 1.73
C GLU A 29 -14.90 -1.73 2.43
N ALA A 30 -15.98 -2.34 2.95
CA ALA A 30 -16.97 -1.64 3.76
C ALA A 30 -16.34 -1.10 5.06
N LEU A 31 -15.53 -1.92 5.74
CA LEU A 31 -14.81 -1.53 6.95
C LEU A 31 -13.80 -0.41 6.67
N VAL A 32 -13.00 -0.53 5.60
CA VAL A 32 -12.07 0.52 5.17
C VAL A 32 -12.82 1.82 4.88
N THR A 33 -13.93 1.76 4.15
CA THR A 33 -14.71 2.95 3.83
C THR A 33 -15.32 3.59 5.07
N ALA A 34 -15.79 2.79 6.03
CA ALA A 34 -16.34 3.28 7.29
C ALA A 34 -15.27 3.98 8.15
N GLU A 35 -14.07 3.41 8.26
CA GLU A 35 -12.99 3.97 9.08
C GLU A 35 -12.29 5.14 8.39
N PHE A 36 -12.06 5.05 7.07
CA PHE A 36 -11.19 5.97 6.34
C PHE A 36 -11.90 6.90 5.34
N GLY A 37 -13.21 6.79 5.18
CA GLY A 37 -13.99 7.62 4.24
C GLY A 37 -13.85 9.12 4.50
N ARG A 38 -13.77 9.54 5.76
CA ARG A 38 -13.56 10.96 6.15
C ARG A 38 -12.22 11.54 5.68
N PHE A 39 -11.23 10.68 5.41
CA PHE A 39 -9.92 11.08 4.86
C PHE A 39 -9.87 10.98 3.33
N HIS A 40 -11.01 10.67 2.69
CA HIS A 40 -11.11 10.35 1.26
C HIS A 40 -10.31 9.10 0.85
N ALA A 41 -10.14 8.15 1.77
CA ALA A 41 -9.39 6.90 1.58
C ALA A 41 -10.32 5.65 1.62
N GLY A 42 -11.55 5.78 1.11
CA GLY A 42 -12.47 4.65 1.00
C GLY A 42 -12.06 3.70 -0.13
N ALA A 43 -12.30 2.40 0.06
CA ALA A 43 -11.94 1.38 -0.91
C ALA A 43 -13.00 1.24 -2.02
N TYR A 44 -12.54 0.94 -3.23
CA TYR A 44 -13.42 0.59 -4.34
C TYR A 44 -13.88 -0.87 -4.23
N PRO A 45 -15.10 -1.20 -4.68
CA PRO A 45 -15.59 -2.57 -4.66
C PRO A 45 -14.77 -3.50 -5.58
N ALA A 46 -14.31 -4.63 -5.05
CA ALA A 46 -13.85 -5.77 -5.83
C ALA A 46 -14.88 -6.92 -5.76
N ASN A 47 -15.27 -7.45 -6.92
CA ASN A 47 -16.23 -8.54 -7.05
C ASN A 47 -16.02 -9.29 -8.37
N ARG A 48 -16.61 -10.48 -8.48
CA ARG A 48 -16.42 -11.38 -9.62
C ARG A 48 -17.10 -10.92 -10.91
N SER A 49 -17.98 -9.93 -10.89
CA SER A 49 -18.53 -9.36 -12.13
C SER A 49 -17.51 -8.48 -12.87
N ASN A 50 -16.41 -8.10 -12.22
CA ASN A 50 -15.25 -7.50 -12.87
C ASN A 50 -14.22 -8.59 -13.25
N PRO A 51 -13.92 -8.79 -14.56
CA PRO A 51 -12.96 -9.80 -15.01
C PRO A 51 -11.56 -9.68 -14.40
N LEU A 52 -11.16 -8.50 -13.91
CA LEU A 52 -9.88 -8.31 -13.21
C LEU A 52 -9.79 -9.06 -11.88
N PHE A 53 -10.93 -9.49 -11.34
CA PHE A 53 -11.04 -10.19 -10.06
C PHE A 53 -11.54 -11.63 -10.22
N ASP A 54 -11.54 -12.18 -11.45
CA ASP A 54 -11.96 -13.55 -11.72
C ASP A 54 -10.98 -14.37 -12.60
N PRO A 55 -9.88 -14.91 -12.02
CA PRO A 55 -9.40 -14.73 -10.65
C PRO A 55 -8.64 -13.41 -10.41
N PRO A 56 -8.58 -12.90 -9.17
CA PRO A 56 -7.77 -11.73 -8.85
C PRO A 56 -6.29 -11.99 -9.14
N ARG A 57 -5.62 -11.01 -9.74
CA ARG A 57 -4.19 -11.13 -10.08
C ARG A 57 -3.32 -11.45 -8.85
N ALA A 58 -3.61 -10.85 -7.70
CA ALA A 58 -2.86 -11.08 -6.47
C ALA A 58 -2.97 -12.55 -6.00
N GLN A 59 -4.18 -13.13 -6.10
CA GLN A 59 -4.44 -14.54 -5.81
C GLN A 59 -3.56 -15.43 -6.70
N THR A 60 -3.60 -15.21 -8.01
CA THR A 60 -2.82 -15.98 -8.99
C THR A 60 -1.31 -15.88 -8.75
N LEU A 61 -0.80 -14.72 -8.30
CA LEU A 61 0.60 -14.59 -7.92
C LEU A 61 0.93 -15.40 -6.66
N ALA A 62 0.11 -15.28 -5.61
CA ALA A 62 0.33 -16.03 -4.37
C ALA A 62 0.32 -17.54 -4.60
N GLU A 63 -0.63 -18.06 -5.39
CA GLU A 63 -0.70 -19.47 -5.77
C GLU A 63 0.54 -19.91 -6.56
N ARG A 64 0.97 -19.11 -7.54
CA ARG A 64 2.16 -19.41 -8.36
C ARG A 64 3.43 -19.55 -7.53
N PHE A 65 3.56 -18.75 -6.46
CA PHE A 65 4.75 -18.73 -5.62
C PHE A 65 4.61 -19.49 -4.30
N GLY A 66 3.46 -20.15 -4.07
CA GLY A 66 3.20 -20.88 -2.84
C GLY A 66 3.15 -20.00 -1.59
N TRP A 67 2.74 -18.74 -1.73
CA TRP A 67 2.60 -17.81 -0.61
C TRP A 67 1.27 -18.04 0.10
N ALA A 68 1.32 -18.25 1.41
CA ALA A 68 0.12 -18.37 2.24
C ALA A 68 -0.62 -17.02 2.28
N THR A 69 -1.94 -17.05 2.07
CA THR A 69 -2.79 -15.85 2.00
C THR A 69 -3.69 -15.67 3.21
N ASP A 70 -3.73 -16.63 4.14
CA ASP A 70 -4.44 -16.49 5.41
C ASP A 70 -3.68 -15.49 6.31
N PRO A 71 -4.30 -14.37 6.74
CA PRO A 71 -3.65 -13.37 7.56
C PRO A 71 -3.32 -13.86 8.99
N GLY A 72 -3.79 -15.06 9.38
CA GLY A 72 -3.39 -15.74 10.62
C GLY A 72 -2.07 -16.50 10.51
N VAL A 73 -1.54 -16.70 9.30
CA VAL A 73 -0.26 -17.39 9.10
C VAL A 73 0.90 -16.44 9.38
N VAL A 74 1.76 -16.85 10.30
CA VAL A 74 2.94 -16.09 10.70
C VAL A 74 4.08 -16.34 9.70
N PRO A 75 4.67 -15.30 9.08
CA PRO A 75 5.85 -15.48 8.24
C PRO A 75 7.05 -15.97 9.07
N GLY A 76 7.86 -16.86 8.50
CA GLY A 76 9.00 -17.46 9.18
C GLY A 76 9.08 -18.99 9.04
N ALA A 77 10.22 -19.56 9.40
CA ALA A 77 10.48 -21.00 9.41
C ALA A 77 10.14 -21.72 8.08
N GLY A 78 10.52 -21.10 6.96
CA GLY A 78 10.24 -21.57 5.60
C GLY A 78 8.87 -21.16 5.04
N THR A 79 8.06 -20.42 5.80
CA THR A 79 6.72 -19.99 5.37
C THR A 79 6.78 -18.60 4.74
N SER A 80 6.45 -18.54 3.45
CA SER A 80 6.24 -17.28 2.73
C SER A 80 4.76 -16.90 2.73
N VAL A 81 4.46 -15.62 2.85
CA VAL A 81 3.09 -15.10 2.96
C VAL A 81 2.83 -13.95 2.00
N ALA A 82 1.58 -13.78 1.62
CA ALA A 82 1.08 -12.63 0.88
C ALA A 82 -0.10 -12.00 1.62
N ILE A 83 -0.07 -10.68 1.80
CA ILE A 83 -1.15 -9.89 2.39
C ILE A 83 -1.69 -8.86 1.40
N GLU A 84 -3.00 -8.61 1.47
CA GLU A 84 -3.67 -7.56 0.71
C GLU A 84 -3.54 -6.25 1.49
N VAL A 85 -3.01 -5.21 0.85
CA VAL A 85 -2.86 -3.87 1.44
C VAL A 85 -3.56 -2.83 0.57
N TYR A 86 -3.78 -1.65 1.13
CA TYR A 86 -4.34 -0.53 0.38
C TYR A 86 -3.57 0.77 0.71
N PRO A 87 -2.84 1.36 -0.26
CA PRO A 87 -1.98 2.52 -0.06
C PRO A 87 -2.66 3.75 0.55
N HIS A 88 -3.91 4.05 0.20
CA HIS A 88 -4.58 5.25 0.68
C HIS A 88 -4.75 5.30 2.21
N PRO A 89 -5.38 4.31 2.89
CA PRO A 89 -5.43 4.30 4.34
C PRO A 89 -4.04 4.15 4.99
N ALA A 90 -3.13 3.41 4.36
CA ALA A 90 -1.77 3.26 4.87
C ALA A 90 -1.01 4.61 4.94
N THR A 91 -1.06 5.41 3.88
CA THR A 91 -0.44 6.75 3.86
C THR A 91 -1.11 7.71 4.85
N VAL A 92 -2.44 7.68 4.98
CA VAL A 92 -3.15 8.49 6.00
C VAL A 92 -2.63 8.19 7.40
N LEU A 93 -2.49 6.92 7.75
CA LEU A 93 -2.06 6.47 9.07
C LEU A 93 -0.57 6.70 9.34
N LEU A 94 0.29 6.30 8.39
CA LEU A 94 1.74 6.39 8.54
C LEU A 94 2.23 7.85 8.52
N PHE A 95 1.60 8.69 7.71
CA PHE A 95 2.05 10.07 7.49
C PHE A 95 1.27 11.09 8.33
N GLY A 96 0.20 10.67 9.01
CA GLY A 96 -0.63 11.53 9.85
C GLY A 96 -1.44 12.56 9.05
N LEU A 97 -1.96 12.16 7.88
CA LEU A 97 -2.61 13.08 6.97
C LEU A 97 -4.08 13.32 7.34
N ALA A 98 -4.55 14.56 7.13
CA ALA A 98 -5.95 14.91 7.27
C ALA A 98 -6.82 14.34 6.12
N THR A 99 -6.25 14.17 4.93
CA THR A 99 -6.86 13.49 3.78
C THR A 99 -5.79 12.85 2.89
N VAL A 100 -6.17 11.98 1.94
CA VAL A 100 -5.22 11.38 0.98
C VAL A 100 -4.45 12.44 0.17
N LEU A 101 -3.19 12.14 -0.15
CA LEU A 101 -2.44 12.91 -1.14
C LEU A 101 -3.05 12.71 -2.54
N PRO A 102 -3.41 13.77 -3.27
CA PRO A 102 -4.08 13.66 -4.56
C PRO A 102 -3.08 13.44 -5.73
N TYR A 103 -2.16 12.49 -5.61
CA TYR A 103 -1.11 12.24 -6.62
C TYR A 103 -1.59 11.35 -7.78
N LYS A 104 -2.47 10.36 -7.51
CA LYS A 104 -3.00 9.45 -8.54
C LYS A 104 -3.77 10.17 -9.63
N ALA A 105 -3.65 9.69 -10.87
CA ALA A 105 -4.36 10.21 -12.03
C ALA A 105 -5.88 10.19 -11.81
N ARG A 106 -6.55 11.33 -11.97
CA ARG A 106 -8.01 11.46 -11.89
C ARG A 106 -8.46 12.66 -12.70
N ARG A 107 -9.70 12.61 -13.22
CA ARG A 107 -10.33 13.78 -13.85
C ARG A 107 -10.23 15.00 -12.92
N GLY A 108 -9.74 16.11 -13.47
CA GLY A 108 -9.54 17.37 -12.73
C GLY A 108 -8.20 17.48 -12.01
N ARG A 109 -7.30 16.50 -12.13
CA ARG A 109 -5.91 16.58 -11.64
C ARG A 109 -4.96 16.65 -12.82
N ASP A 110 -4.34 17.81 -12.98
CA ASP A 110 -3.35 18.07 -14.01
C ASP A 110 -1.92 17.87 -13.47
N LEU A 111 -0.92 18.07 -14.34
CA LEU A 111 0.49 17.99 -13.96
C LEU A 111 0.85 18.98 -12.84
N ALA A 112 0.30 20.20 -12.90
CA ALA A 112 0.61 21.27 -11.95
C ALA A 112 0.17 20.93 -10.52
N SER A 113 -0.96 20.24 -10.37
CA SER A 113 -1.46 19.76 -9.07
C SER A 113 -0.83 18.42 -8.65
N ARG A 114 -0.59 17.49 -9.58
CA ARG A 114 -0.03 16.16 -9.27
C ARG A 114 1.44 16.20 -8.88
N ARG A 115 2.27 17.01 -9.55
CA ARG A 115 3.72 17.03 -9.30
C ARG A 115 4.06 17.42 -7.84
N PRO A 116 3.47 18.47 -7.25
CA PRO A 116 3.65 18.76 -5.83
C PRO A 116 3.12 17.64 -4.91
N ALA A 117 2.00 17.01 -5.24
CA ALA A 117 1.45 15.90 -4.45
C ALA A 117 2.37 14.66 -4.46
N PHE A 118 2.99 14.35 -5.60
CA PHE A 118 4.05 13.34 -5.69
C PHE A 118 5.28 13.74 -4.88
N GLY A 119 5.72 15.00 -4.94
CA GLY A 119 6.82 15.51 -4.13
C GLY A 119 6.58 15.26 -2.63
N ALA A 120 5.39 15.62 -2.13
CA ALA A 120 5.00 15.37 -0.76
C ALA A 120 4.96 13.87 -0.42
N LEU A 121 4.46 13.02 -1.33
CA LEU A 121 4.47 11.56 -1.14
C LEU A 121 5.90 11.03 -0.97
N LEU A 122 6.83 11.46 -1.83
CA LEU A 122 8.23 11.05 -1.78
C LEU A 122 8.91 11.51 -0.48
N ASP A 123 8.65 12.74 -0.05
CA ASP A 123 9.19 13.27 1.22
C ASP A 123 8.68 12.47 2.43
N HIS A 124 7.40 12.10 2.41
CA HIS A 124 6.83 11.26 3.45
C HIS A 124 7.39 9.83 3.46
N LEU A 125 7.54 9.21 2.28
CA LEU A 125 8.12 7.88 2.14
C LEU A 125 9.57 7.88 2.62
N GLU A 126 10.37 8.86 2.25
CA GLU A 126 11.75 8.99 2.74
C GLU A 126 11.76 9.20 4.27
N ARG A 127 10.95 10.11 4.81
CA ARG A 127 10.92 10.36 6.26
C ARG A 127 10.49 9.12 7.08
N VAL A 128 9.55 8.32 6.59
CA VAL A 128 8.91 7.25 7.37
C VAL A 128 9.47 5.87 7.05
N CYS A 129 9.91 5.63 5.82
CA CYS A 129 10.29 4.30 5.34
C CYS A 129 11.81 4.16 5.10
N ASP A 130 12.61 5.24 5.24
CA ASP A 130 14.05 5.19 4.98
C ASP A 130 14.78 4.19 5.88
N GLU A 131 14.38 4.05 7.14
CA GLU A 131 14.69 2.83 7.90
C GLU A 131 13.43 1.95 7.88
N PRO A 132 13.45 0.75 7.29
CA PRO A 132 14.63 -0.04 6.89
C PRO A 132 14.99 0.02 5.39
N LEU A 133 14.22 0.72 4.55
CA LEU A 133 14.32 0.55 3.09
C LEU A 133 15.55 1.23 2.46
N ARG A 134 16.23 2.09 3.21
CA ARG A 134 17.40 2.89 2.83
C ARG A 134 17.18 3.65 1.53
N LEU A 135 16.00 4.26 1.40
CA LEU A 135 15.57 5.02 0.23
C LEU A 135 16.54 6.15 -0.11
N SER A 136 16.99 6.92 0.88
CA SER A 136 17.93 8.03 0.72
C SER A 136 19.29 7.59 0.16
N ALA A 137 19.68 6.34 0.41
CA ALA A 137 20.91 5.73 -0.12
C ALA A 137 20.71 4.97 -1.44
N SER A 138 19.46 4.83 -1.93
CA SER A 138 19.14 4.07 -3.12
C SER A 138 19.29 4.91 -4.40
N PRO A 139 20.15 4.52 -5.36
CA PRO A 139 20.24 5.20 -6.65
C PRO A 139 18.92 5.22 -7.41
N ARG A 140 18.14 4.13 -7.33
CA ARG A 140 16.83 4.06 -7.98
C ARG A 140 15.84 5.04 -7.38
N TRP A 141 15.85 5.20 -6.05
CA TRP A 141 15.01 6.19 -5.40
C TRP A 141 15.38 7.62 -5.84
N ALA A 142 16.67 7.94 -5.93
CA ALA A 142 17.14 9.22 -6.46
C ALA A 142 16.67 9.48 -7.90
N GLU A 143 16.65 8.45 -8.76
CA GLU A 143 16.08 8.54 -10.11
C GLU A 143 14.57 8.84 -10.08
N LEU A 144 13.80 8.14 -9.25
CA LEU A 144 12.35 8.37 -9.11
C LEU A 144 12.06 9.81 -8.66
N ARG A 145 12.81 10.31 -7.67
CA ARG A 145 12.73 11.71 -7.23
C ARG A 145 13.04 12.68 -8.37
N ALA A 146 14.08 12.41 -9.17
CA ALA A 146 14.46 13.25 -10.30
C ALA A 146 13.39 13.27 -11.40
N VAL A 147 12.76 12.12 -11.70
CA VAL A 147 11.64 12.04 -12.66
C VAL A 147 10.47 12.90 -12.20
N VAL A 148 10.04 12.75 -10.94
CA VAL A 148 8.95 13.56 -10.39
C VAL A 148 9.29 15.05 -10.42
N ALA A 149 10.49 15.44 -9.95
CA ALA A 149 10.90 16.84 -9.88
C ALA A 149 10.95 17.52 -11.26
N ARG A 150 11.33 16.77 -12.31
CA ARG A 150 11.51 17.28 -13.68
C ARG A 150 10.34 16.99 -14.60
N ALA A 151 9.30 16.31 -14.12
CA ALA A 151 8.15 15.94 -14.94
C ALA A 151 7.55 17.18 -15.64
N ALA A 152 7.45 17.08 -16.96
CA ALA A 152 6.88 18.05 -17.89
C ALA A 152 5.60 17.51 -18.55
N ARG A 153 5.31 16.21 -18.41
CA ARG A 153 4.08 15.55 -18.90
C ARG A 153 3.47 14.65 -17.82
N ALA A 154 2.14 14.52 -17.83
CA ALA A 154 1.43 13.65 -16.90
C ALA A 154 1.86 12.16 -17.02
N SER A 155 2.16 11.72 -18.25
CA SER A 155 2.63 10.35 -18.51
C SER A 155 3.97 10.02 -17.85
N GLU A 156 4.81 11.02 -17.55
CA GLU A 156 6.08 10.80 -16.84
C GLU A 156 5.85 10.46 -15.37
N LEU A 157 4.82 11.05 -14.75
CA LEU A 157 4.39 10.71 -13.39
C LEU A 157 3.72 9.33 -13.35
N GLU A 158 2.86 9.03 -14.34
CA GLU A 158 2.18 7.72 -14.44
C GLU A 158 3.18 6.57 -14.60
N ARG A 159 4.29 6.80 -15.31
CA ARG A 159 5.34 5.79 -15.51
C ARG A 159 6.05 5.39 -14.21
N VAL A 160 6.04 6.24 -13.17
CA VAL A 160 6.71 5.97 -11.89
C VAL A 160 5.72 5.73 -10.75
N GLU A 161 4.42 5.93 -10.97
CA GLU A 161 3.37 5.82 -9.94
C GLU A 161 3.36 4.43 -9.30
N ASP A 162 3.26 3.38 -10.12
CA ASP A 162 3.21 1.99 -9.64
C ASP A 162 4.48 1.58 -8.88
N GLU A 163 5.64 2.10 -9.27
CA GLU A 163 6.91 1.80 -8.59
C GLU A 163 7.01 2.49 -7.23
N ILE A 164 6.53 3.73 -7.12
CA ILE A 164 6.46 4.46 -5.86
C ILE A 164 5.44 3.79 -4.91
N ASP A 165 4.29 3.35 -5.43
CA ASP A 165 3.29 2.61 -4.66
C ASP A 165 3.84 1.24 -4.20
N ALA A 166 4.65 0.59 -5.02
CA ALA A 166 5.32 -0.66 -4.66
C ALA A 166 6.34 -0.46 -3.52
N VAL A 167 7.02 0.69 -3.44
CA VAL A 167 7.90 1.01 -2.29
C VAL A 167 7.09 1.06 -0.98
N LEU A 168 5.91 1.69 -0.98
CA LEU A 168 5.02 1.66 0.17
C LEU A 168 4.57 0.24 0.50
N CYS A 169 4.22 -0.56 -0.50
CA CYS A 169 3.85 -1.96 -0.30
C CYS A 169 5.02 -2.74 0.34
N ALA A 170 6.25 -2.55 -0.13
CA ALA A 170 7.44 -3.18 0.46
C ALA A 170 7.63 -2.79 1.94
N TYR A 171 7.37 -1.52 2.31
CA TYR A 171 7.40 -1.10 3.71
C TYR A 171 6.30 -1.78 4.55
N LEU A 172 5.08 -1.92 4.02
CA LEU A 172 3.99 -2.63 4.69
C LEU A 172 4.28 -4.13 4.84
N ALA A 173 4.92 -4.73 3.84
CA ALA A 173 5.41 -6.11 3.92
C ALA A 173 6.47 -6.27 5.02
N TRP A 174 7.41 -5.33 5.13
CA TRP A 174 8.38 -5.32 6.21
C TRP A 174 7.71 -5.22 7.59
N LEU A 175 6.78 -4.26 7.78
CA LEU A 175 6.03 -4.12 9.03
C LEU A 175 5.29 -5.41 9.42
N TRP A 176 4.70 -6.09 8.44
CA TRP A 176 4.06 -7.39 8.66
C TRP A 176 5.08 -8.47 9.05
N GLY A 177 6.21 -8.54 8.35
CA GLY A 177 7.28 -9.52 8.60
C GLY A 177 7.93 -9.37 9.98
N VAL A 178 8.19 -8.14 10.43
CA VAL A 178 8.69 -7.87 11.79
C VAL A 178 7.60 -7.92 12.86
N ARG A 179 6.37 -8.27 12.45
CA ARG A 179 5.20 -8.41 13.32
C ARG A 179 4.90 -7.16 14.13
N ASP A 180 4.95 -6.01 13.46
CA ASP A 180 4.60 -4.75 14.10
C ASP A 180 3.18 -4.86 14.70
N PRO A 181 3.02 -4.66 16.03
CA PRO A 181 1.75 -4.91 16.72
C PRO A 181 0.65 -3.93 16.32
N ARG A 182 0.97 -2.88 15.57
CA ARG A 182 0.02 -1.88 15.08
C ARG A 182 -0.65 -2.30 13.77
N MET A 183 -0.11 -3.32 13.08
CA MET A 183 -0.74 -3.86 11.87
C MET A 183 -2.09 -4.50 12.21
N ARG A 184 -3.14 -4.11 11.48
CA ARG A 184 -4.51 -4.54 11.72
C ARG A 184 -5.11 -5.15 10.45
N VAL A 185 -5.84 -6.24 10.61
CA VAL A 185 -6.61 -6.88 9.56
C VAL A 185 -8.05 -6.35 9.60
N LEU A 186 -8.55 -5.83 8.47
CA LEU A 186 -9.94 -5.44 8.30
C LEU A 186 -10.64 -6.46 7.40
N GLY A 187 -11.52 -7.28 7.96
CA GLY A 187 -12.14 -8.42 7.28
C GLY A 187 -11.59 -9.74 7.82
N ASP A 188 -11.52 -10.77 6.97
CA ASP A 188 -11.03 -12.09 7.34
C ASP A 188 -10.48 -12.86 6.12
N GLY A 189 -9.75 -13.95 6.37
CA GLY A 189 -9.15 -14.79 5.31
C GLY A 189 -10.16 -15.54 4.43
N VAL A 190 -11.45 -15.54 4.80
CA VAL A 190 -12.51 -16.27 4.07
C VAL A 190 -13.20 -15.34 3.07
N GLU A 191 -13.75 -14.23 3.54
CA GLU A 191 -14.52 -13.27 2.73
C GLU A 191 -13.66 -12.15 2.13
N GLY A 192 -12.39 -12.10 2.52
CA GLY A 192 -11.41 -11.11 2.09
C GLY A 192 -11.09 -10.08 3.17
N TYR A 193 -9.86 -9.57 3.11
CA TYR A 193 -9.32 -8.67 4.10
C TYR A 193 -8.43 -7.61 3.45
N ILE A 194 -8.23 -6.50 4.15
CA ILE A 194 -7.21 -5.50 3.84
C ILE A 194 -6.42 -5.27 5.12
N VAL A 195 -5.09 -5.35 5.04
CA VAL A 195 -4.18 -5.02 6.13
C VAL A 195 -3.86 -3.53 6.08
N VAL A 196 -4.00 -2.87 7.23
CA VAL A 196 -3.64 -1.47 7.42
C VAL A 196 -2.64 -1.32 8.58
N PRO A 197 -1.68 -0.40 8.50
CA PRO A 197 -0.80 -0.09 9.62
C PRO A 197 -1.56 0.70 10.70
N GLY A 198 -0.98 0.84 11.89
CA GLY A 198 -1.43 1.85 12.85
C GLY A 198 -0.68 3.16 12.69
N THR A 199 -1.07 4.17 13.46
CA THR A 199 -0.38 5.46 13.45
C THR A 199 1.05 5.33 14.00
N VAL A 200 1.96 6.13 13.46
CA VAL A 200 3.29 6.30 14.06
C VAL A 200 3.14 7.18 15.30
N VAL A 201 3.33 6.61 16.50
CA VAL A 201 3.36 7.39 17.74
C VAL A 201 4.66 8.19 17.72
N GLY A 202 4.58 9.49 17.37
CA GLY A 202 5.78 10.33 17.29
C GLY A 202 5.63 11.78 16.80
N ALA A 203 4.42 12.32 16.60
CA ALA A 203 4.24 13.72 16.18
C ALA A 203 3.11 14.47 16.93
N SER A 204 2.81 14.05 18.16
CA SER A 204 1.95 14.81 19.07
C SER A 204 2.62 14.84 20.43
N GLY A 205 3.29 15.94 20.77
CA GLY A 205 3.97 16.03 22.06
C GLY A 205 4.81 17.28 22.33
N LEU A 206 4.46 18.46 21.82
CA LEU A 206 4.92 19.74 22.40
C LEU A 206 3.79 20.77 22.27
N GLY A 207 3.12 21.05 23.38
CA GLY A 207 2.05 22.06 23.45
C GLY A 207 1.22 21.95 24.71
N GLY A 208 1.87 21.77 25.87
CA GLY A 208 1.25 21.74 27.18
C GLY A 208 2.20 22.28 28.23
N VAL A 209 2.37 23.60 28.23
CA VAL A 209 2.83 24.40 29.37
C VAL A 209 1.84 25.57 29.39
N GLY A 210 1.03 25.75 30.43
CA GLY A 210 1.39 26.03 31.81
C GLY A 210 0.59 27.28 32.18
#